data_AF-A0A2X0J7R7-F1
#
_entry.id   AF-A0A2X0J7R7-F1
#
_cell.length_a   1.000
_cell.length_b   1.000
_cell.length_c   1.000
_cell.angle_alpha   90.00
_cell.angle_beta   90.00
_cell.angle_gamma   90.00
#
_symmetry.space_group_name_H-M   'P 1'
#
loop_
_entity.id
_entity.type
_entity.pdbx_description
1 polymer ?
#
loop_
_entity_poly.entity_id
_entity_poly.type
_entity_poly.pdbx_seq_one_letter_code
_entity_poly.pdbx_strand_id
1 'polypeptide(L)'
;MLSIGGMERRPWLRGVLRCGLMLAAASLAVLPVAGQASAATAAGGGTAPVTGQAGLTNLTAAEKALLPILTRLHTLYQQVESAGQQYDSLTEQLKQAQTNVTEIDVQVGDAQGQVDAGKVLAGEFASQEYRDGGLSQLAQIVFANDPDAALHGKELLDAAARSQADLLRQLSADQAALLLSEHAAKAAQARVAQLVAAQGKEKDTVNKELTGLEQLVSGLTGAQRDMLSQLEQQEANAAQLALLASGVLGKGGTKPSAAGAAAVAYAFAQLGKPY
;
A
#
# COMPACT_ATOMS: atom_id res chain seq x y z
N MET A 1 33.30 34.68 43.05
CA MET A 1 32.69 33.61 43.84
C MET A 1 31.43 33.20 43.08
N LEU A 2 31.28 32.04 42.44
CA LEU A 2 31.80 30.70 42.67
C LEU A 2 32.19 30.08 41.32
N SER A 3 33.37 29.46 41.27
CA SER A 3 33.84 28.58 40.19
C SER A 3 33.31 27.15 40.44
N ILE A 4 33.57 26.23 39.49
CA ILE A 4 33.26 24.78 39.41
C ILE A 4 32.12 24.51 38.40
N GLY A 5 32.29 23.76 37.31
CA GLY A 5 33.41 22.95 36.84
C GLY A 5 33.10 22.46 35.43
N GLY A 6 34.15 22.28 34.63
CA GLY A 6 34.05 21.84 33.24
C GLY A 6 33.46 20.45 33.11
N MET A 7 32.43 20.32 32.27
CA MET A 7 32.11 19.07 31.60
C MET A 7 32.49 19.24 30.13
N GLU A 8 33.63 18.63 29.80
CA GLU A 8 34.06 18.42 28.43
C GLU A 8 32.95 17.75 27.62
N ARG A 9 32.52 18.46 26.58
CA ARG A 9 31.51 18.04 25.63
C ARG A 9 32.10 16.92 24.78
N ARG A 10 31.66 15.69 25.01
CA ARG A 10 32.03 14.50 24.22
C ARG A 10 31.59 14.68 22.74
N PRO A 11 32.51 14.78 21.77
CA PRO A 11 32.18 15.10 20.37
C PRO A 11 31.69 13.90 19.53
N TRP A 12 31.65 12.68 20.07
CA TRP A 12 31.27 11.48 19.31
C TRP A 12 29.76 11.20 19.25
N LEU A 13 28.93 11.90 20.04
CA LEU A 13 27.47 11.72 20.05
C LEU A 13 26.71 12.51 18.96
N ARG A 14 27.43 13.19 18.05
CA ARG A 14 26.83 13.92 16.91
C ARG A 14 26.97 13.19 15.55
N GLY A 15 27.56 12.00 15.53
CA GLY A 15 27.75 11.21 14.31
C GLY A 15 26.58 10.29 13.92
N VAL A 16 25.68 9.95 14.85
CA VAL A 16 24.65 8.91 14.63
C VAL A 16 23.28 9.49 14.25
N LEU A 17 23.05 10.80 14.40
CA LEU A 17 21.78 11.47 14.06
C LEU A 17 21.78 12.17 12.69
N ARG A 18 22.77 11.93 11.82
CA ARG A 18 22.87 12.61 10.51
C ARG A 18 22.93 11.72 9.26
N CYS A 19 22.74 10.40 9.37
CA CYS A 19 22.54 9.53 8.19
C CYS A 19 21.07 9.12 7.95
N GLY A 20 20.14 9.45 8.84
CA GLY A 20 18.71 9.11 8.68
C GLY A 20 17.89 10.07 7.82
N LEU A 21 18.50 11.06 7.16
CA LEU A 21 17.77 12.15 6.50
C LEU A 21 18.34 12.54 5.12
N MET A 22 19.01 11.63 4.43
CA MET A 22 19.51 11.83 3.07
C MET A 22 19.27 10.62 2.17
N LEU A 23 18.00 10.29 1.92
CA LEU A 23 17.57 9.60 0.69
C LEU A 23 16.05 9.77 0.43
N ALA A 24 15.55 10.97 0.69
CA ALA A 24 14.22 11.42 0.25
C ALA A 24 14.38 12.66 -0.65
N ALA A 25 15.02 12.49 -1.80
CA ALA A 25 14.92 13.39 -2.98
C ALA A 25 15.93 12.96 -4.05
N ALA A 26 15.56 12.00 -4.92
CA ALA A 26 16.09 11.90 -6.28
C ALA A 26 15.35 10.83 -7.08
N SER A 27 14.17 11.16 -7.61
CA SER A 27 13.72 10.72 -8.94
C SER A 27 12.28 11.19 -9.21
N LEU A 28 12.14 12.48 -9.53
CA LEU A 28 11.04 12.97 -10.35
C LEU A 28 11.61 13.30 -11.73
N ALA A 29 11.37 12.41 -12.69
CA ALA A 29 11.14 12.69 -14.12
C ALA A 29 11.28 11.40 -14.93
N VAL A 30 10.19 10.64 -15.08
CA VAL A 30 9.91 9.83 -16.28
C VAL A 30 8.39 9.84 -16.51
N LEU A 31 8.01 10.21 -17.73
CA LEU A 31 6.64 10.23 -18.26
C LEU A 31 6.02 8.82 -18.32
N PRO A 32 4.68 8.70 -18.30
CA PRO A 32 4.01 7.40 -18.28
C PRO A 32 4.03 6.77 -19.68
N VAL A 33 4.58 5.56 -19.81
CA VAL A 33 4.17 4.64 -20.86
C VAL A 33 3.21 3.64 -20.22
N ALA A 34 1.96 3.67 -20.65
CA ALA A 34 0.95 2.71 -20.27
C ALA A 34 1.33 1.34 -20.83
N GLY A 35 2.02 0.53 -20.03
CA GLY A 35 2.25 -0.88 -20.28
C GLY A 35 1.42 -1.68 -19.29
N GLN A 36 0.29 -2.24 -19.74
CA GLN A 36 -0.48 -3.21 -18.97
C GLN A 36 0.42 -4.43 -18.68
N ALA A 37 0.93 -4.53 -17.47
CA ALA A 37 1.54 -5.75 -16.98
C ALA A 37 0.41 -6.65 -16.48
N SER A 38 -0.02 -7.61 -17.33
CA SER A 38 -0.80 -8.74 -16.85
C SER A 38 -0.01 -9.42 -15.74
N ALA A 39 -0.56 -9.41 -14.54
CA ALA A 39 -0.11 -10.25 -13.44
C ALA A 39 -0.25 -11.71 -13.87
N ALA A 40 0.84 -12.29 -14.37
CA ALA A 40 0.95 -13.73 -14.44
C ALA A 40 0.99 -14.22 -12.99
N THR A 41 -0.13 -14.77 -12.53
CA THR A 41 -0.20 -15.60 -11.35
C THR A 41 0.78 -16.76 -11.53
N ALA A 42 2.00 -16.61 -11.01
CA ALA A 42 2.95 -17.70 -10.86
C ALA A 42 2.38 -18.65 -9.80
N ALA A 43 1.48 -19.52 -10.25
CA ALA A 43 1.01 -20.65 -9.49
C ALA A 43 2.21 -21.55 -9.14
N GLY A 44 2.46 -21.69 -7.84
CA GLY A 44 3.11 -22.88 -7.29
C GLY A 44 4.58 -23.07 -7.64
N GLY A 45 5.42 -22.07 -7.44
CA GLY A 45 6.84 -22.32 -7.19
C GLY A 45 7.00 -22.80 -5.75
N GLY A 46 6.86 -24.11 -5.52
CA GLY A 46 7.12 -24.69 -4.21
C GLY A 46 8.55 -24.36 -3.78
N THR A 47 8.71 -23.43 -2.84
CA THR A 47 9.93 -23.28 -2.07
C THR A 47 10.03 -24.52 -1.20
N ALA A 48 10.56 -25.60 -1.75
CA ALA A 48 11.06 -26.70 -0.93
C ALA A 48 12.07 -26.06 0.05
N PRO A 49 11.95 -26.28 1.36
CA PRO A 49 13.01 -25.88 2.27
C PRO A 49 14.27 -26.60 1.80
N VAL A 50 15.26 -25.84 1.33
CA VAL A 50 16.63 -26.37 1.25
C VAL A 50 17.06 -26.51 2.69
N THR A 51 16.81 -27.68 3.27
CA THR A 51 17.41 -28.08 4.52
C THR A 51 18.90 -28.20 4.23
N GLY A 52 19.63 -27.13 4.54
CA GLY A 52 21.07 -26.99 4.33
C GLY A 52 21.83 -28.08 5.08
N GLN A 53 22.51 -28.92 4.29
CA GLN A 53 23.59 -29.83 4.69
C GLN A 53 24.30 -30.43 3.46
N ALA A 54 23.99 -29.95 2.24
CA ALA A 54 24.67 -30.39 1.03
C ALA A 54 26.17 -30.10 1.19
N GLY A 55 27.02 -31.11 1.01
CA GLY A 55 28.48 -30.96 1.01
C GLY A 55 29.18 -30.94 2.37
N LEU A 56 28.47 -31.05 3.50
CA LEU A 56 29.09 -31.12 4.83
C LEU A 56 29.63 -32.52 5.17
N THR A 57 30.42 -33.09 4.27
CA THR A 57 31.08 -34.39 4.44
C THR A 57 32.52 -34.16 4.88
N ASN A 58 32.82 -34.47 6.15
CA ASN A 58 34.10 -34.26 6.87
C ASN A 58 34.16 -33.02 7.78
N LEU A 59 33.22 -32.94 8.73
CA LEU A 59 33.25 -31.95 9.80
C LEU A 59 34.03 -32.43 11.03
N THR A 60 34.82 -31.53 11.61
CA THR A 60 35.41 -31.65 12.95
C THR A 60 34.32 -31.66 14.04
N ALA A 61 34.66 -32.11 15.25
CA ALA A 61 33.72 -32.10 16.38
C ALA A 61 33.25 -30.68 16.74
N ALA A 62 34.12 -29.67 16.57
CA ALA A 62 33.80 -28.27 16.81
C ALA A 62 32.80 -27.73 15.78
N GLU A 63 32.99 -28.03 14.50
CA GLU A 63 32.05 -27.63 13.43
C GLU A 63 30.68 -28.30 13.60
N LYS A 64 30.64 -29.58 13.99
CA LYS A 64 29.38 -30.28 14.28
C LYS A 64 28.58 -29.62 15.40
N ALA A 65 29.25 -29.03 16.39
CA ALA A 65 28.58 -28.31 17.48
C ALA A 65 27.96 -26.98 17.03
N LEU A 66 28.44 -26.39 15.93
CA LEU A 66 27.94 -25.13 15.37
C LEU A 66 26.78 -25.31 14.38
N LEU A 67 26.57 -26.50 13.81
CA LEU A 67 25.43 -26.82 12.94
C LEU A 67 24.06 -26.34 13.45
N PRO A 68 23.64 -26.59 14.71
CA PRO A 68 22.34 -26.11 15.18
C PRO A 68 22.26 -24.58 15.25
N ILE A 69 23.40 -23.91 15.50
CA ILE A 69 23.49 -22.44 15.51
C ILE A 69 23.37 -21.91 14.07
N LEU A 70 24.03 -22.57 13.11
CA LEU A 70 23.92 -22.26 11.69
C LEU A 70 22.48 -22.37 11.20
N THR A 71 21.80 -23.47 11.52
CA THR A 71 20.39 -23.65 11.18
C THR A 71 19.51 -22.57 11.81
N ARG A 72 19.75 -22.24 13.09
CA ARG A 72 19.00 -21.17 13.78
C ARG A 72 19.22 -19.82 13.10
N LEU A 73 20.45 -19.52 12.70
CA LEU A 73 20.83 -18.29 11.99
C LEU A 73 20.10 -18.19 10.64
N HIS A 74 20.13 -19.25 9.83
CA HIS A 74 19.41 -19.31 8.55
C HIS A 74 17.90 -19.12 8.73
N THR A 75 17.28 -19.75 9.73
CA THR A 75 15.86 -19.58 10.02
C THR A 75 15.53 -18.12 10.36
N LEU A 76 16.33 -17.47 11.20
CA LEU A 76 16.12 -16.07 11.57
C LEU A 76 16.26 -15.14 10.35
N TYR A 77 17.28 -15.35 9.51
CA TYR A 77 17.42 -14.60 8.26
C TYR A 77 16.21 -14.75 7.33
N GLN A 78 15.71 -15.98 7.15
CA GLN A 78 14.52 -16.23 6.35
C GLN A 78 13.28 -15.55 6.91
N GLN A 79 13.14 -15.50 8.24
CA GLN A 79 12.02 -14.83 8.90
C GLN A 79 12.09 -13.31 8.75
N VAL A 80 13.29 -12.71 8.90
CA VAL A 80 13.50 -11.28 8.65
C VAL A 80 13.19 -10.93 7.19
N GLU A 81 13.70 -11.71 6.24
CA GLU A 81 13.45 -11.51 4.82
C GLU A 81 11.95 -11.61 4.50
N SER A 82 11.28 -12.65 5.01
CA SER A 82 9.84 -12.84 4.78
C SER A 82 9.00 -11.73 5.38
N ALA A 83 9.32 -11.27 6.59
CA ALA A 83 8.62 -10.16 7.23
C ALA A 83 8.91 -8.82 6.51
N GLY A 84 10.13 -8.61 6.03
CA GLY A 84 10.50 -7.46 5.20
C GLY A 84 9.71 -7.42 3.89
N GLN A 85 9.62 -8.55 3.17
CA GLN A 85 8.84 -8.64 1.94
C GLN A 85 7.34 -8.39 2.18
N GLN A 86 6.79 -8.88 3.29
CA GLN A 86 5.41 -8.60 3.68
C GLN A 86 5.21 -7.12 4.02
N TYR A 87 6.16 -6.50 4.72
CA TYR A 87 6.15 -5.07 5.02
C TYR A 87 6.15 -4.22 3.73
N ASP A 88 7.01 -4.55 2.77
CA ASP A 88 7.08 -3.85 1.49
C ASP A 88 5.79 -4.01 0.68
N SER A 89 5.24 -5.23 0.63
CA SER A 89 3.94 -5.50 0.01
C SER A 89 2.80 -4.70 0.66
N LEU A 90 2.78 -4.62 1.99
CA LEU A 90 1.81 -3.81 2.73
C LEU A 90 2.00 -2.31 2.47
N THR A 91 3.24 -1.87 2.27
CA THR A 91 3.56 -0.48 1.93
C THR A 91 2.99 -0.09 0.56
N GLU A 92 3.13 -0.95 -0.44
CA GLU A 92 2.53 -0.72 -1.77
C GLU A 92 1.00 -0.76 -1.72
N GLN A 93 0.41 -1.71 -0.98
CA GLN A 93 -1.04 -1.75 -0.76
C GLN A 93 -1.55 -0.49 -0.04
N LEU A 94 -0.81 0.01 0.96
CA LEU A 94 -1.15 1.22 1.69
C LEU A 94 -1.17 2.43 0.74
N LYS A 95 -0.15 2.56 -0.11
CA LYS A 95 -0.07 3.63 -1.11
C LYS A 95 -1.26 3.59 -2.07
N GLN A 96 -1.60 2.42 -2.60
CA GLN A 96 -2.78 2.25 -3.46
C GLN A 96 -4.08 2.59 -2.72
N ALA A 97 -4.23 2.15 -1.47
CA ALA A 97 -5.40 2.44 -0.66
C ALA A 97 -5.54 3.95 -0.37
N GLN A 98 -4.44 4.66 -0.12
CA GLN A 98 -4.44 6.12 0.06
C GLN A 98 -4.85 6.87 -1.21
N THR A 99 -4.39 6.43 -2.38
CA THR A 99 -4.86 6.96 -3.66
C THR A 99 -6.37 6.76 -3.82
N ASN A 100 -6.87 5.55 -3.54
CA ASN A 100 -8.30 5.25 -3.62
C ASN A 100 -9.14 6.10 -2.65
N VAL A 101 -8.65 6.35 -1.42
CA VAL A 101 -9.32 7.29 -0.49
C VAL A 101 -9.42 8.68 -1.11
N THR A 102 -8.35 9.17 -1.72
CA THR A 102 -8.35 10.49 -2.38
C THR A 102 -9.37 10.57 -3.52
N GLU A 103 -9.47 9.50 -4.33
CA GLU A 103 -10.46 9.41 -5.41
C GLU A 103 -11.90 9.38 -4.87
N ILE A 104 -12.15 8.64 -3.80
CA ILE A 104 -13.47 8.57 -3.16
C ILE A 104 -13.84 9.91 -2.51
N ASP A 105 -12.90 10.60 -1.87
CA ASP A 105 -13.15 11.91 -1.26
C ASP A 105 -13.55 12.95 -2.32
N VAL A 106 -12.98 12.89 -3.54
CA VAL A 106 -13.44 13.69 -4.69
C VAL A 106 -14.88 13.35 -5.06
N GLN A 107 -15.22 12.06 -5.17
CA GLN A 107 -16.59 11.63 -5.49
C GLN A 107 -17.61 12.10 -4.44
N VAL A 108 -17.24 12.07 -3.14
CA VAL A 108 -18.07 12.61 -2.06
C VAL A 108 -18.28 14.11 -2.24
N GLY A 109 -17.21 14.86 -2.55
CA GLY A 109 -17.31 16.30 -2.83
C GLY A 109 -18.22 16.62 -4.01
N ASP A 110 -18.11 15.87 -5.11
CA ASP A 110 -18.96 16.02 -6.29
C ASP A 110 -20.42 15.71 -5.98
N ALA A 111 -20.70 14.60 -5.26
CA ALA A 111 -22.04 14.22 -4.85
C ALA A 111 -22.68 15.26 -3.90
N GLN A 112 -21.89 15.79 -2.96
CA GLN A 112 -22.31 16.88 -2.08
C GLN A 112 -22.68 18.12 -2.89
N GLY A 113 -21.86 18.48 -3.89
CA GLY A 113 -22.14 19.59 -4.80
C GLY A 113 -23.45 19.44 -5.57
N GLN A 114 -23.76 18.22 -6.05
CA GLN A 114 -25.03 17.93 -6.73
C GLN A 114 -26.23 18.09 -5.79
N VAL A 115 -26.14 17.54 -4.58
CA VAL A 115 -27.19 17.68 -3.56
C VAL A 115 -27.42 19.14 -3.20
N ASP A 116 -26.36 19.93 -3.03
CA ASP A 116 -26.48 21.34 -2.67
C ASP A 116 -27.08 22.17 -3.80
N ALA A 117 -26.68 21.92 -5.06
CA ALA A 117 -27.30 22.54 -6.22
C ALA A 117 -28.80 22.20 -6.33
N GLY A 118 -29.17 20.93 -6.13
CA GLY A 118 -30.57 20.49 -6.12
C GLY A 118 -31.39 21.14 -5.00
N LYS A 119 -30.81 21.32 -3.81
CA LYS A 119 -31.45 22.04 -2.69
C LYS A 119 -31.68 23.52 -3.01
N VAL A 120 -30.72 24.18 -3.67
CA VAL A 120 -30.88 25.58 -4.11
C VAL A 120 -32.05 25.69 -5.08
N LEU A 121 -32.09 24.85 -6.12
CA LEU A 121 -33.19 24.83 -7.09
C LEU A 121 -34.54 24.55 -6.41
N ALA A 122 -34.61 23.57 -5.51
CA ALA A 122 -35.83 23.27 -4.76
C ALA A 122 -36.28 24.46 -3.89
N GLY A 123 -35.34 25.19 -3.30
CA GLY A 123 -35.61 26.41 -2.53
C GLY A 123 -36.14 27.56 -3.41
N GLU A 124 -35.61 27.72 -4.62
CA GLU A 124 -36.11 28.70 -5.59
C GLU A 124 -37.56 28.39 -5.98
N PHE A 125 -37.88 27.13 -6.31
CA PHE A 125 -39.26 26.70 -6.58
C PHE A 125 -40.18 26.95 -5.40
N ALA A 126 -39.78 26.58 -4.19
CA ALA A 126 -40.58 26.82 -2.99
C ALA A 126 -40.82 28.32 -2.75
N SER A 127 -39.84 29.17 -3.07
CA SER A 127 -39.98 30.62 -2.95
C SER A 127 -40.94 31.21 -3.99
N GLN A 128 -40.96 30.67 -5.21
CA GLN A 128 -41.92 31.07 -6.25
C GLN A 128 -43.35 30.67 -5.86
N GLU A 129 -43.57 29.43 -5.43
CA GLU A 129 -44.87 28.95 -4.94
C GLU A 129 -45.41 29.80 -3.79
N TYR A 130 -44.53 30.24 -2.88
CA TYR A 130 -44.90 31.11 -1.77
C TYR A 130 -45.26 32.54 -2.22
N ARG A 131 -44.54 33.09 -3.21
CA ARG A 131 -44.74 34.46 -3.71
C ARG A 131 -45.92 34.60 -4.64
N ASP A 132 -46.06 33.67 -5.58
CA ASP A 132 -47.13 33.67 -6.58
C ASP A 132 -48.42 33.04 -6.03
N GLY A 133 -48.33 32.42 -4.84
CA GLY A 133 -49.42 31.89 -4.05
C GLY A 133 -50.26 30.92 -4.87
N GLY A 134 -49.83 29.65 -4.99
CA GLY A 134 -50.37 28.64 -5.94
C GLY A 134 -51.90 28.51 -6.08
N LEU A 135 -52.70 29.06 -5.15
CA LEU A 135 -54.15 29.27 -5.30
C LEU A 135 -54.54 30.27 -6.40
N SER A 136 -53.71 31.27 -6.69
CA SER A 136 -53.96 32.32 -7.68
C SER A 136 -53.98 31.77 -9.12
N GLN A 137 -53.05 30.89 -9.47
CA GLN A 137 -52.99 30.26 -10.80
C GLN A 137 -54.13 29.28 -11.03
N LEU A 138 -54.46 28.46 -10.02
CA LEU A 138 -55.63 27.58 -10.09
C LEU A 138 -56.94 28.36 -10.20
N ALA A 139 -57.07 29.48 -9.47
CA ALA A 139 -58.22 30.37 -9.61
C ALA A 139 -58.32 30.97 -11.02
N GLN A 140 -57.21 31.37 -11.64
CA GLN A 140 -57.19 31.89 -13.01
C GLN A 140 -57.65 30.84 -14.04
N ILE A 141 -57.31 29.56 -13.86
CA ILE A 141 -57.76 28.47 -14.74
C ILE A 141 -59.26 28.19 -14.54
N VAL A 142 -59.75 28.17 -13.30
CA VAL A 142 -61.17 27.87 -12.98
C VAL A 142 -62.11 29.00 -13.40
N PHE A 143 -61.68 30.25 -13.31
CA PHE A 143 -62.48 31.43 -13.68
C PHE A 143 -62.16 31.98 -15.08
N ALA A 144 -61.42 31.23 -15.91
CA ALA A 144 -61.15 31.63 -17.28
C ALA A 144 -62.45 31.64 -18.12
N ASN A 145 -62.73 32.76 -18.77
CA ASN A 145 -63.90 32.89 -19.66
C ASN A 145 -63.71 32.21 -21.03
N ASP A 146 -62.47 31.81 -21.35
CA ASP A 146 -62.09 31.20 -22.62
C ASP A 146 -61.65 29.73 -22.38
N PRO A 147 -62.38 28.74 -22.92
CA PRO A 147 -62.05 27.32 -22.74
C PRO A 147 -60.69 26.94 -23.36
N ASP A 148 -60.26 27.58 -24.44
CA ASP A 148 -58.95 27.29 -25.05
C ASP A 148 -57.81 27.78 -24.15
N ALA A 149 -57.97 28.95 -23.51
CA ALA A 149 -57.02 29.47 -22.54
C ALA A 149 -56.92 28.59 -21.28
N ALA A 150 -58.04 28.02 -20.83
CA ALA A 150 -58.06 27.10 -19.68
C ALA A 150 -57.30 25.79 -19.97
N LEU A 151 -57.43 25.24 -21.19
CA LEU A 151 -56.71 24.02 -21.59
C LEU A 151 -55.18 24.25 -21.65
N HIS A 152 -54.73 25.35 -22.27
CA HIS A 152 -53.30 25.70 -22.29
C HIS A 152 -52.74 25.94 -20.88
N GLY A 153 -53.49 26.61 -20.01
CA GLY A 153 -53.10 26.82 -18.61
C GLY A 153 -52.94 25.51 -17.85
N LYS A 154 -53.85 24.55 -18.06
CA LYS A 154 -53.75 23.21 -17.49
C LYS A 154 -52.51 22.46 -18.00
N GLU A 155 -52.23 22.48 -19.30
CA GLU A 155 -51.06 21.81 -19.86
C GLU A 155 -49.74 22.36 -19.29
N LEU A 156 -49.66 23.67 -19.10
CA LEU A 156 -48.49 24.32 -18.51
C LEU A 156 -48.31 23.93 -17.03
N LEU A 157 -49.42 23.88 -16.27
CA LEU A 157 -49.41 23.44 -14.88
C LEU A 157 -48.99 21.96 -14.75
N ASP A 158 -49.53 21.09 -15.61
CA ASP A 158 -49.16 19.68 -15.66
C ASP A 158 -47.66 19.51 -15.99
N ALA A 159 -47.12 20.32 -16.91
CA ALA A 159 -45.69 20.32 -17.23
C ALA A 159 -44.82 20.78 -16.04
N ALA A 160 -45.20 21.86 -15.37
CA ALA A 160 -44.51 22.38 -14.19
C ALA A 160 -44.51 21.35 -13.04
N ALA A 161 -45.65 20.72 -12.77
CA ALA A 161 -45.78 19.68 -11.75
C ALA A 161 -44.88 18.47 -12.05
N ARG A 162 -44.76 18.06 -13.32
CA ARG A 162 -43.83 17.00 -13.74
C ARG A 162 -42.37 17.40 -13.51
N SER A 163 -41.98 18.61 -13.90
CA SER A 163 -40.62 19.11 -13.68
C SER A 163 -40.26 19.18 -12.19
N GLN A 164 -41.19 19.59 -11.33
CA GLN A 164 -40.99 19.59 -9.88
C GLN A 164 -40.82 18.16 -9.34
N ALA A 165 -41.66 17.23 -9.78
CA ALA A 165 -41.56 15.82 -9.38
C ALA A 165 -40.23 15.19 -9.84
N ASP A 166 -39.77 15.53 -11.04
CA ASP A 166 -38.48 15.08 -11.57
C ASP A 166 -37.30 15.64 -10.76
N LEU A 167 -37.33 16.94 -10.41
CA LEU A 167 -36.32 17.56 -9.55
C LEU A 167 -36.24 16.88 -8.18
N LEU A 168 -37.38 16.64 -7.52
CA LEU A 168 -37.41 15.98 -6.21
C LEU A 168 -36.92 14.54 -6.30
N ARG A 169 -37.24 13.83 -7.38
CA ARG A 169 -36.75 12.47 -7.62
C ARG A 169 -35.23 12.47 -7.81
N GLN A 170 -34.70 13.41 -8.60
CA GLN A 170 -33.26 13.56 -8.81
C GLN A 170 -32.56 13.89 -7.49
N LEU A 171 -33.05 14.88 -6.73
CA LEU A 171 -32.48 15.25 -5.44
C LEU A 171 -32.51 14.09 -4.42
N SER A 172 -33.54 13.25 -4.45
CA SER A 172 -33.59 12.03 -3.63
C SER A 172 -32.51 11.01 -4.06
N ALA A 173 -32.31 10.83 -5.37
CA ALA A 173 -31.28 9.96 -5.92
C ALA A 173 -29.87 10.48 -5.58
N ASP A 174 -29.63 11.79 -5.71
CA ASP A 174 -28.35 12.43 -5.39
C ASP A 174 -28.02 12.28 -3.89
N GLN A 175 -29.01 12.43 -3.00
CA GLN A 175 -28.82 12.18 -1.57
C GLN A 175 -28.48 10.72 -1.28
N ALA A 176 -29.12 9.76 -1.97
CA ALA A 176 -28.78 8.34 -1.83
C ALA A 176 -27.35 8.04 -2.34
N ALA A 177 -26.94 8.66 -3.45
CA ALA A 177 -25.60 8.53 -4.01
C ALA A 177 -24.53 9.13 -3.09
N LEU A 178 -24.82 10.29 -2.46
CA LEU A 178 -23.95 10.89 -1.45
C LEU A 178 -23.75 9.94 -0.25
N LEU A 179 -24.84 9.40 0.31
CA LEU A 179 -24.75 8.45 1.43
C LEU A 179 -23.92 7.22 1.06
N LEU A 180 -24.12 6.67 -0.14
CA LEU A 180 -23.32 5.54 -0.64
C LEU A 180 -21.83 5.89 -0.72
N SER A 181 -21.51 7.08 -1.23
CA SER A 181 -20.13 7.56 -1.35
C SER A 181 -19.48 7.78 0.02
N GLU A 182 -20.21 8.34 0.99
CA GLU A 182 -19.74 8.49 2.37
C GLU A 182 -19.47 7.13 3.05
N HIS A 183 -20.33 6.13 2.78
CA HIS A 183 -20.11 4.77 3.27
C HIS A 183 -18.85 4.14 2.64
N ALA A 184 -18.65 4.33 1.34
CA ALA A 184 -17.43 3.90 0.66
C ALA A 184 -16.18 4.58 1.23
N ALA A 185 -16.23 5.88 1.51
CA ALA A 185 -15.15 6.64 2.12
C ALA A 185 -14.77 6.07 3.49
N LYS A 186 -15.75 5.82 4.36
CA LYS A 186 -15.54 5.20 5.68
C LYS A 186 -14.91 3.82 5.56
N ALA A 187 -15.36 2.99 4.61
CA ALA A 187 -14.79 1.67 4.39
C ALA A 187 -13.34 1.73 3.88
N ALA A 188 -13.03 2.67 2.97
CA ALA A 188 -11.68 2.88 2.46
C ALA A 188 -10.73 3.36 3.56
N GLN A 189 -11.16 4.30 4.42
CA GLN A 189 -10.39 4.75 5.58
C GLN A 189 -10.15 3.61 6.58
N ALA A 190 -11.16 2.76 6.84
CA ALA A 190 -11.00 1.59 7.70
C ALA A 190 -9.98 0.60 7.12
N ARG A 191 -9.97 0.40 5.79
CA ARG A 191 -8.98 -0.44 5.11
C ARG A 191 -7.55 0.12 5.26
N VAL A 192 -7.37 1.44 5.14
CA VAL A 192 -6.07 2.08 5.40
C VAL A 192 -5.62 1.83 6.85
N ALA A 193 -6.50 2.02 7.84
CA ALA A 193 -6.16 1.77 9.24
C ALA A 193 -5.74 0.32 9.49
N GLN A 194 -6.41 -0.65 8.86
CA GLN A 194 -6.03 -2.07 8.94
C GLN A 194 -4.66 -2.33 8.31
N LEU A 195 -4.34 -1.71 7.18
CA LEU A 195 -3.02 -1.83 6.53
C LEU A 195 -1.91 -1.25 7.39
N VAL A 196 -2.12 -0.08 7.99
CA VAL A 196 -1.16 0.52 8.93
C VAL A 196 -0.92 -0.40 10.12
N ALA A 197 -1.98 -0.97 10.69
CA ALA A 197 -1.86 -1.91 11.81
C ALA A 197 -1.10 -3.18 11.42
N ALA A 198 -1.36 -3.75 10.24
CA ALA A 198 -0.63 -4.90 9.72
C ALA A 198 0.85 -4.58 9.47
N GLN A 199 1.14 -3.42 8.87
CA GLN A 199 2.50 -2.96 8.62
C GLN A 199 3.27 -2.78 9.94
N GLY A 200 2.62 -2.24 10.98
CA GLY A 200 3.19 -2.14 12.32
C GLY A 200 3.57 -3.51 12.91
N LYS A 201 2.71 -4.52 12.76
CA LYS A 201 3.00 -5.89 13.21
C LYS A 201 4.20 -6.50 12.49
N GLU A 202 4.30 -6.36 11.17
CA GLU A 202 5.46 -6.87 10.43
C GLU A 202 6.75 -6.17 10.84
N LYS A 203 6.69 -4.85 11.09
CA LYS A 203 7.84 -4.10 11.62
C LYS A 203 8.28 -4.64 13.00
N ASP A 204 7.32 -4.90 13.90
CA ASP A 204 7.62 -5.44 15.22
C ASP A 204 8.20 -6.87 15.13
N THR A 205 7.71 -7.68 14.19
CA THR A 205 8.27 -9.00 13.88
C THR A 205 9.72 -8.88 13.42
N VAL A 206 10.01 -8.01 12.44
CA VAL A 206 11.40 -7.77 11.97
C VAL A 206 12.31 -7.36 13.13
N ASN A 207 11.90 -6.41 13.97
CA ASN A 207 12.70 -5.96 15.11
C ASN A 207 12.97 -7.09 16.11
N LYS A 208 11.97 -7.94 16.36
CA LYS A 208 12.10 -9.09 17.27
C LYS A 208 13.09 -10.11 16.73
N GLU A 209 13.00 -10.45 15.45
CA GLU A 209 13.92 -11.42 14.83
C GLU A 209 15.34 -10.86 14.72
N LEU A 210 15.50 -9.56 14.43
CA LEU A 210 16.80 -8.88 14.49
C LEU A 210 17.41 -8.88 15.90
N THR A 211 16.59 -8.66 16.93
CA THR A 211 17.06 -8.78 18.33
C THR A 211 17.50 -10.22 18.63
N GLY A 212 16.78 -11.22 18.11
CA GLY A 212 17.16 -12.63 18.23
C GLY A 212 18.49 -12.94 17.53
N LEU A 213 18.73 -12.35 16.35
CA LEU A 213 20.00 -12.44 15.63
C LEU A 213 21.14 -11.81 16.42
N GLU A 214 20.96 -10.59 16.92
CA GLU A 214 21.96 -9.90 17.74
C GLU A 214 22.33 -10.70 18.98
N GLN A 215 21.34 -11.25 19.69
CA GLN A 215 21.58 -12.10 20.86
C GLN A 215 22.37 -13.36 20.49
N LEU A 216 22.00 -14.03 19.41
CA LEU A 216 22.70 -15.23 18.93
C LEU A 216 24.16 -14.91 18.58
N VAL A 217 24.40 -13.83 17.83
CA VAL A 217 25.74 -13.42 17.42
C VAL A 217 26.59 -12.94 18.61
N SER A 218 25.99 -12.24 19.57
CA SER A 218 26.69 -11.77 20.78
C SER A 218 27.19 -12.91 21.68
N GLY A 219 26.54 -14.08 21.61
CA GLY A 219 26.95 -15.28 22.34
C GLY A 219 28.12 -16.03 21.71
N LEU A 220 28.54 -15.68 20.49
CA LEU A 220 29.61 -16.36 19.77
C LEU A 220 30.96 -15.66 19.94
N THR A 221 31.99 -16.46 20.22
CA THR A 221 33.38 -16.00 20.17
C THR A 221 33.80 -15.65 18.74
N GLY A 222 34.88 -14.88 18.57
CA GLY A 222 35.43 -14.57 17.24
C GLY A 222 35.74 -15.84 16.43
N ALA A 223 36.42 -16.81 17.04
CA ALA A 223 36.75 -18.08 16.38
C ALA A 223 35.52 -18.89 15.96
N GLN A 224 34.44 -18.88 16.77
CA GLN A 224 33.19 -19.53 16.39
C GLN A 224 32.50 -18.82 15.22
N ARG A 225 32.56 -17.49 15.15
CA ARG A 225 32.02 -16.72 14.01
C ARG A 225 32.78 -17.02 12.72
N ASP A 226 34.10 -17.10 12.78
CA ASP A 226 34.93 -17.44 11.62
C ASP A 226 34.63 -18.86 11.12
N MET A 227 34.51 -19.83 12.04
CA MET A 227 34.16 -21.21 11.72
C MET A 227 32.74 -21.32 11.14
N LEU A 228 31.77 -20.54 11.67
CA LEU A 228 30.41 -20.49 11.15
C LEU A 228 30.36 -19.94 9.73
N SER A 229 31.14 -18.88 9.45
CA SER A 229 31.26 -18.31 8.10
C SER A 229 31.85 -19.30 7.10
N GLN A 230 32.83 -20.10 7.52
CA GLN A 230 33.37 -21.17 6.66
C GLN A 230 32.33 -22.26 6.37
N LEU A 231 31.51 -22.64 7.36
CA LEU A 231 30.43 -23.60 7.16
C LEU A 231 29.36 -23.07 6.19
N GLU A 232 28.96 -21.80 6.32
CA GLU A 232 28.04 -21.14 5.36
C GLU A 232 28.61 -21.17 3.94
N GLN A 233 29.89 -20.84 3.76
CA GLN A 233 30.53 -20.86 2.45
C GLN A 233 30.58 -22.29 1.86
N GLN A 234 30.82 -23.31 2.68
CA GLN A 234 30.81 -24.70 2.24
C GLN A 234 29.41 -25.13 1.79
N GLU A 235 28.36 -24.82 2.56
CA GLU A 235 26.97 -25.12 2.17
C GLU A 235 26.57 -24.37 0.90
N ALA A 236 26.92 -23.09 0.77
CA ALA A 236 26.61 -22.30 -0.41
C ALA A 236 27.29 -22.84 -1.68
N ASN A 237 28.58 -23.18 -1.59
CA ASN A 237 29.33 -23.79 -2.69
C ASN A 237 28.73 -25.13 -3.11
N ALA A 238 28.37 -25.98 -2.15
CA ALA A 238 27.75 -27.26 -2.42
C ALA A 238 26.35 -27.13 -3.04
N ALA A 239 25.54 -26.18 -2.56
CA ALA A 239 24.25 -25.86 -3.15
C ALA A 239 24.39 -25.35 -4.59
N GLN A 240 25.40 -24.51 -4.86
CA GLN A 240 25.69 -24.02 -6.20
C GLN A 240 26.10 -25.16 -7.15
N LEU A 241 26.98 -26.07 -6.69
CA LEU A 241 27.36 -27.26 -7.46
C LEU A 241 26.17 -28.19 -7.72
N ALA A 242 25.32 -28.40 -6.72
CA ALA A 242 24.10 -29.20 -6.87
C ALA A 242 23.13 -28.57 -7.87
N LEU A 243 22.96 -27.24 -7.84
CA LEU A 243 22.15 -26.52 -8.83
C LEU A 243 22.70 -26.69 -10.24
N LEU A 244 24.02 -26.54 -10.43
CA LEU A 244 24.67 -26.75 -11.72
C LEU A 244 24.52 -28.20 -12.21
N ALA A 245 24.66 -29.18 -11.32
CA ALA A 245 24.50 -30.59 -11.62
C ALA A 245 23.04 -31.00 -11.89
N SER A 246 22.07 -30.28 -11.34
CA SER A 246 20.63 -30.59 -11.49
C SER A 246 20.12 -30.49 -12.93
N GLY A 247 20.82 -29.74 -13.78
CA GLY A 247 20.40 -29.48 -15.17
C GLY A 247 19.16 -28.57 -15.30
N VAL A 248 18.60 -28.06 -14.19
CA VAL A 248 17.43 -27.16 -14.17
C VAL A 248 17.67 -25.86 -14.95
N LEU A 249 18.93 -25.41 -15.02
CA LEU A 249 19.33 -24.23 -15.78
C LEU A 249 19.33 -24.43 -17.32
N GLY A 250 19.08 -25.66 -17.80
CA GLY A 250 19.12 -26.02 -19.22
C GLY A 250 20.54 -26.09 -19.80
N LYS A 251 20.67 -26.61 -21.04
CA LYS A 251 21.95 -26.70 -21.78
C LYS A 251 22.15 -25.55 -22.80
N GLY A 252 21.21 -24.62 -22.88
CA GLY A 252 21.25 -23.49 -23.81
C GLY A 252 20.57 -22.29 -23.18
N GLY A 253 21.34 -21.21 -22.99
CA GLY A 253 20.89 -20.00 -22.32
C GLY A 253 19.68 -19.39 -23.01
N THR A 254 18.52 -19.51 -22.39
CA THR A 254 17.41 -18.60 -22.66
C THR A 254 17.89 -17.21 -22.28
N LYS A 255 18.05 -16.34 -23.28
CA LYS A 255 18.51 -14.97 -23.05
C LYS A 255 17.47 -14.30 -22.13
N PRO A 256 17.86 -13.82 -20.94
CA PRO A 256 16.94 -13.11 -20.08
C PRO A 256 16.38 -11.91 -20.84
N SER A 257 15.13 -11.54 -20.56
CA SER A 257 14.59 -10.27 -21.04
C SER A 257 15.50 -9.13 -20.57
N ALA A 258 15.50 -8.00 -21.29
CA ALA A 258 16.32 -6.85 -20.89
C ALA A 258 16.04 -6.43 -19.43
N ALA A 259 14.78 -6.48 -19.00
CA ALA A 259 14.38 -6.23 -17.61
C ALA A 259 14.92 -7.29 -16.64
N GLY A 260 14.84 -8.58 -16.99
CA GLY A 260 15.39 -9.66 -16.16
C GLY A 260 16.91 -9.57 -16.01
N ALA A 261 17.62 -9.24 -17.08
CA ALA A 261 19.07 -9.02 -17.05
C ALA A 261 19.45 -7.85 -16.13
N ALA A 262 18.71 -6.74 -16.21
CA ALA A 262 18.91 -5.58 -15.34
C ALA A 262 18.62 -5.88 -13.87
N ALA A 263 17.55 -6.63 -13.58
CA ALA A 263 17.20 -7.04 -12.21
C ALA A 263 18.30 -7.92 -11.58
N VAL A 264 18.81 -8.90 -12.34
CA VAL A 264 19.90 -9.77 -11.88
C VAL A 264 21.19 -8.96 -11.68
N ALA A 265 21.55 -8.08 -12.62
CA ALA A 265 22.73 -7.22 -12.48
C ALA A 265 22.63 -6.31 -11.24
N TYR A 266 21.44 -5.77 -10.96
CA TYR A 266 21.19 -4.99 -9.75
C TYR A 266 21.36 -5.85 -8.49
N ALA A 267 20.80 -7.07 -8.46
CA ALA A 267 20.94 -7.98 -7.32
C ALA A 267 22.40 -8.32 -7.02
N PHE A 268 23.20 -8.63 -8.05
CA PHE A 268 24.65 -8.86 -7.89
C PHE A 268 25.38 -7.62 -7.35
N ALA A 269 24.97 -6.41 -7.74
CA ALA A 269 25.54 -5.17 -7.23
C ALA A 269 25.19 -4.87 -5.76
N GLN A 270 24.23 -5.59 -5.16
CA GLN A 270 23.93 -5.47 -3.73
C GLN A 270 24.71 -6.46 -2.86
N LEU A 271 25.30 -7.51 -3.44
CA LEU A 271 26.08 -8.49 -2.67
C LEU A 271 27.32 -7.81 -2.05
N GLY A 272 27.52 -8.02 -0.74
CA GLY A 272 28.69 -7.54 -0.01
C GLY A 272 28.61 -6.09 0.48
N LYS A 273 27.49 -5.38 0.28
CA LYS A 273 27.27 -4.10 0.94
C LYS A 273 26.93 -4.32 2.42
N PRO A 274 27.47 -3.51 3.34
CA PRO A 274 27.00 -3.51 4.72
C PRO A 274 25.52 -3.07 4.75
N TYR A 275 24.68 -3.86 5.41
CA TYR A 275 23.29 -3.53 5.73
C TYR A 275 23.24 -2.54 6.89
#